data_AF-A0A2G3PHJ4-F1
#
_entry.id   AF-A0A2G3PHJ4-F1
#
_cell.length_a   1.000
_cell.length_b   1.000
_cell.length_c   1.000
_cell.angle_alpha   90.00
_cell.angle_beta   90.00
_cell.angle_gamma   90.00
#
_symmetry.space_group_name_H-M   'P 1'
#
loop_
_entity.id
_entity.type
_entity.pdbx_description
1 polymer ?
#
loop_
_entity_poly.entity_id
_entity_poly.type
_entity_poly.pdbx_seq_one_letter_code
_entity_poly.pdbx_strand_id
1 'polypeptide(L)'
;MSRRFLLWTVSVLTVCLLVAGAIITTIVGLHYRDTKLAEDARGDALEAGKQTATLMFGYQPDNVEQHVADTRKSLSGPAEQQYDEIIKEANLVAEVQKQQVKSEVSIQDAGVVTSSREKALLLIFMNQSVTKGGKDLVSVNASRLQYSMERSGDKWLVTNIDILTDDSVKARLAEEGDKPGASSVPVPVPSQPAPPQSPAPAETPVPTP
;
A
#
# COMPACT_ATOMS: atom_id res chain seq x y z
N MET A 1 46.12 32.18 -42.72
CA MET A 1 44.82 32.04 -42.02
C MET A 1 44.54 33.33 -41.26
N SER A 2 43.46 34.05 -41.59
CA SER A 2 43.20 35.38 -41.04
C SER A 2 42.72 35.29 -39.58
N ARG A 3 43.29 36.12 -38.68
CA ARG A 3 42.92 36.20 -37.25
C ARG A 3 41.40 36.35 -37.03
N ARG A 4 40.69 36.92 -38.01
CA ARG A 4 39.24 37.08 -38.03
C ARG A 4 38.47 35.76 -38.11
N PHE A 5 38.98 34.76 -38.85
CA PHE A 5 38.37 33.43 -38.93
C PHE A 5 38.51 32.67 -37.61
N LEU A 6 39.67 32.77 -36.97
CA LEU A 6 39.94 32.17 -35.65
C LEU A 6 39.07 32.78 -34.54
N LEU A 7 38.89 34.11 -34.55
CA LEU A 7 38.03 34.79 -33.57
C LEU A 7 36.55 34.46 -33.76
N TRP A 8 36.11 34.26 -34.99
CA TRP A 8 34.74 33.85 -35.30
C TRP A 8 34.45 32.42 -34.85
N THR A 9 35.34 31.46 -35.13
CA THR A 9 35.16 30.07 -34.69
C THR A 9 35.19 29.93 -33.18
N VAL A 10 36.08 30.65 -32.48
CA VAL A 10 36.10 30.68 -31.01
C VAL A 10 34.81 31.27 -30.47
N SER A 11 34.30 32.37 -31.03
CA SER A 11 33.04 32.98 -30.59
C SER A 11 31.85 32.05 -30.78
N VAL A 12 31.75 31.37 -31.93
CA VAL A 12 30.68 30.38 -32.19
C VAL A 12 30.78 29.22 -31.20
N LEU A 13 31.99 28.70 -30.96
CA LEU A 13 32.19 27.61 -30.02
C LEU A 13 31.79 28.02 -28.58
N THR A 14 32.16 29.23 -28.15
CA THR A 14 31.77 29.75 -26.83
C THR A 14 30.26 29.90 -26.69
N VAL A 15 29.58 30.43 -27.71
CA VAL A 15 28.11 30.56 -27.71
C VAL A 15 27.46 29.17 -27.67
N CYS A 16 27.93 28.20 -28.45
CA CYS A 16 27.41 26.84 -28.40
C CYS A 16 27.60 26.21 -27.01
N LEU A 17 28.75 26.45 -26.35
CA LEU A 17 29.02 25.92 -25.02
C LEU A 17 28.08 26.53 -23.96
N LEU A 18 27.82 27.85 -24.05
CA LEU A 18 26.89 28.54 -23.16
C LEU A 18 25.45 28.04 -23.34
N VAL A 19 25.01 27.87 -24.60
CA VAL A 19 23.68 27.33 -24.89
C VAL A 19 23.54 25.90 -24.38
N ALA A 20 24.54 25.04 -24.62
CA ALA A 20 24.55 23.68 -24.09
C ALA A 20 24.50 23.66 -22.55
N GLY A 21 25.28 24.52 -21.88
CA GLY A 21 25.26 24.66 -20.43
C GLY A 21 23.89 25.11 -19.87
N ALA A 22 23.24 26.07 -20.54
CA ALA A 22 21.90 26.53 -20.16
C ALA A 22 20.84 25.43 -20.33
N ILE A 23 20.91 24.65 -21.42
CA ILE A 23 20.01 23.51 -21.65
C ILE A 23 20.20 22.45 -20.56
N ILE A 24 21.45 22.04 -20.28
CA ILE A 24 21.75 21.04 -19.24
C ILE A 24 21.24 21.50 -17.87
N THR A 25 21.52 22.76 -17.50
CA THR A 25 21.09 23.32 -16.21
C THR A 25 19.56 23.34 -16.09
N THR A 26 18.85 23.66 -17.18
CA THR A 26 17.39 23.66 -17.21
C THR A 26 16.84 22.24 -17.04
N ILE A 27 17.37 21.26 -17.78
CA ILE A 27 16.92 19.86 -17.70
C ILE A 27 17.15 19.31 -16.29
N VAL A 28 18.35 19.50 -15.73
CA VAL A 28 18.69 19.05 -14.37
C VAL A 28 17.82 19.74 -13.33
N GLY A 29 17.60 21.05 -13.47
CA GLY A 29 16.74 21.82 -12.57
C GLY A 29 15.28 21.35 -12.57
N LEU A 30 14.72 21.03 -13.75
CA LEU A 30 13.37 20.47 -13.86
C LEU A 30 13.31 19.07 -13.23
N HIS A 31 14.26 18.20 -13.55
CA HIS A 31 14.34 16.86 -12.95
C HIS A 31 14.43 16.92 -11.42
N TYR A 32 15.30 17.77 -10.88
CA TYR A 32 15.46 17.92 -9.43
C TYR A 32 14.17 18.40 -8.76
N ARG A 33 13.46 19.37 -9.36
CA ARG A 33 12.17 19.84 -8.85
C ARG A 33 11.12 18.75 -8.87
N ASP A 34 11.04 17.98 -9.94
CA ASP A 34 10.07 16.89 -10.05
C ASP A 34 10.34 15.77 -9.05
N THR A 35 11.60 15.39 -8.87
CA THR A 35 11.99 14.40 -7.84
C THR A 35 11.67 14.92 -6.44
N LYS A 36 11.95 16.20 -6.17
CA LYS A 36 11.66 16.79 -4.85
C LYS A 36 10.16 16.83 -4.56
N LEU A 37 9.34 17.24 -5.52
CA LEU A 37 7.89 17.25 -5.39
C LEU A 37 7.30 15.85 -5.24
N ALA A 38 7.88 14.85 -5.91
CA ALA A 38 7.47 13.45 -5.75
C ALA A 38 7.84 12.89 -4.36
N GLU A 39 8.98 13.29 -3.79
CA GLU A 39 9.38 12.88 -2.45
C GLU A 39 8.52 13.54 -1.37
N ASP A 40 8.21 14.83 -1.51
CA ASP A 40 7.30 15.51 -0.58
C ASP A 40 5.88 14.90 -0.67
N ALA A 41 5.39 14.64 -1.90
CA ALA A 41 4.13 13.93 -2.13
C ALA A 41 4.11 12.52 -1.51
N ARG A 42 5.23 11.79 -1.53
CA ARG A 42 5.39 10.48 -0.90
C ARG A 42 5.17 10.56 0.61
N GLY A 43 5.79 11.54 1.27
CA GLY A 43 5.62 11.78 2.71
C GLY A 43 4.20 12.21 3.07
N ASP A 44 3.65 13.17 2.32
CA ASP A 44 2.30 13.70 2.55
C ASP A 44 1.24 12.60 2.39
N ALA A 45 1.35 11.79 1.34
CA ALA A 45 0.42 10.68 1.10
C ALA A 45 0.51 9.65 2.23
N LEU A 46 1.71 9.29 2.67
CA LEU A 46 1.91 8.31 3.73
C LEU A 46 1.26 8.75 5.04
N GLU A 47 1.48 10.00 5.44
CA GLU A 47 0.87 10.56 6.66
C GLU A 47 -0.65 10.65 6.55
N ALA A 48 -1.17 11.15 5.42
CA ALA A 48 -2.60 11.19 5.18
C ALA A 48 -3.23 9.79 5.19
N GLY A 49 -2.58 8.80 4.58
CA GLY A 49 -3.06 7.42 4.57
C GLY A 49 -3.15 6.79 5.96
N LYS A 50 -2.14 7.01 6.82
CA LYS A 50 -2.19 6.56 8.23
C LYS A 50 -3.32 7.23 9.01
N GLN A 51 -3.54 8.52 8.78
CA GLN A 51 -4.63 9.27 9.40
C GLN A 51 -5.98 8.74 8.95
N THR A 52 -6.19 8.56 7.64
CA THR A 52 -7.42 7.98 7.10
C THR A 52 -7.68 6.57 7.62
N ALA A 53 -6.64 5.74 7.71
CA ALA A 53 -6.74 4.40 8.31
C ALA A 53 -7.20 4.45 9.77
N THR A 54 -6.60 5.32 10.58
CA THR A 54 -7.01 5.51 11.98
C THR A 54 -8.44 6.05 12.06
N LEU A 55 -8.77 7.02 11.22
CA LEU A 55 -10.09 7.65 11.15
C LEU A 55 -11.18 6.69 10.71
N MET A 56 -10.91 5.77 9.79
CA MET A 56 -11.91 4.87 9.21
C MET A 56 -12.21 3.65 10.08
N PHE A 57 -11.20 3.14 10.80
CA PHE A 57 -11.32 1.92 11.59
C PHE A 57 -11.43 2.20 13.10
N GLY A 58 -11.23 3.44 13.54
CA GLY A 58 -11.25 3.86 14.94
C GLY A 58 -12.51 4.66 15.31
N TYR A 59 -13.53 4.00 15.84
CA TYR A 59 -14.81 4.62 16.20
C TYR A 59 -15.32 4.18 17.58
N GLN A 60 -16.24 4.97 18.12
CA GLN A 60 -16.91 4.69 19.38
C GLN A 60 -18.39 5.11 19.31
N PRO A 61 -19.24 4.60 20.23
CA PRO A 61 -20.69 4.77 20.15
C PRO A 61 -21.16 6.22 20.12
N ASP A 62 -20.47 7.08 20.85
CA ASP A 62 -20.76 8.51 21.03
C ASP A 62 -20.35 9.37 19.82
N ASN A 63 -19.42 8.91 18.98
CA ASN A 63 -18.91 9.70 17.86
C ASN A 63 -19.15 9.06 16.48
N VAL A 64 -19.82 7.91 16.40
CA VAL A 64 -19.93 7.11 15.17
C VAL A 64 -20.52 7.89 13.99
N GLU A 65 -21.48 8.80 14.23
CA GLU A 65 -22.09 9.63 13.19
C GLU A 65 -21.07 10.61 12.59
N GLN A 66 -20.32 11.31 13.46
CA GLN A 66 -19.28 12.22 13.06
C GLN A 66 -18.13 11.48 12.38
N HIS A 67 -17.73 10.32 12.90
CA HIS A 67 -16.74 9.43 12.32
C HIS A 67 -17.12 9.04 10.88
N VAL A 68 -18.37 8.67 10.63
CA VAL A 68 -18.84 8.33 9.27
C VAL A 68 -18.69 9.54 8.34
N ALA A 69 -19.11 10.73 8.79
CA ALA A 69 -19.03 11.93 7.99
C ALA A 69 -17.57 12.35 7.69
N ASP A 70 -16.67 12.25 8.67
CA ASP A 70 -15.28 12.63 8.50
C ASP A 70 -14.48 11.62 7.68
N THR A 71 -14.73 10.32 7.89
CA THR A 71 -14.15 9.26 7.04
C THR A 71 -14.52 9.51 5.60
N ARG A 72 -15.79 9.77 5.29
CA ARG A 72 -16.25 10.03 3.93
C ARG A 72 -15.50 11.18 3.25
N LYS A 73 -15.17 12.25 3.97
CA LYS A 73 -14.38 13.39 3.43
C LYS A 73 -12.95 13.03 3.04
N SER A 74 -12.43 11.90 3.53
CA SER A 74 -11.09 11.38 3.22
C SER A 74 -11.10 10.32 2.12
N LEU A 75 -12.29 9.98 1.60
CA LEU A 75 -12.49 9.01 0.52
C LEU A 75 -12.93 9.73 -0.76
N SER A 76 -12.74 9.08 -1.89
CA SER A 76 -13.33 9.50 -3.17
C SER A 76 -13.49 8.29 -4.09
N GLY A 77 -14.26 8.46 -5.18
CA GLY A 77 -14.39 7.43 -6.20
C GLY A 77 -14.96 6.11 -5.65
N PRO A 78 -14.42 4.95 -6.07
CA PRO A 78 -14.93 3.64 -5.63
C PRO A 78 -14.92 3.42 -4.12
N ALA A 79 -13.88 3.87 -3.41
CA ALA A 79 -13.79 3.70 -1.96
C ALA A 79 -14.92 4.43 -1.21
N GLU A 80 -15.29 5.64 -1.65
CA GLU A 80 -16.39 6.39 -1.05
C GLU A 80 -17.73 5.66 -1.25
N GLN A 81 -17.98 5.15 -2.45
CA GLN A 81 -19.21 4.43 -2.79
C GLN A 81 -19.36 3.15 -1.97
N GLN A 82 -18.32 2.33 -1.95
CA GLN A 82 -18.31 1.09 -1.19
C GLN A 82 -18.46 1.34 0.32
N TYR A 83 -17.86 2.42 0.82
CA TYR A 83 -18.03 2.81 2.22
C TYR A 83 -19.49 3.16 2.53
N ASP A 84 -20.12 4.02 1.74
CA ASP A 84 -21.53 4.40 1.92
C ASP A 84 -22.47 3.18 1.89
N GLU A 85 -22.21 2.23 0.99
CA GLU A 85 -22.96 0.98 0.90
C GLU A 85 -22.83 0.15 2.19
N ILE A 86 -21.60 -0.09 2.66
CA ILE A 86 -21.34 -0.87 3.89
C ILE A 86 -22.01 -0.21 5.10
N ILE A 87 -21.88 1.11 5.25
CA ILE A 87 -22.50 1.84 6.36
C ILE A 87 -24.02 1.67 6.38
N LYS A 88 -24.64 1.75 5.20
CA LYS A 88 -26.08 1.62 5.04
C LYS A 88 -26.56 0.18 5.26
N GLU A 89 -25.92 -0.79 4.63
CA GLU A 89 -26.29 -2.21 4.72
C GLU A 89 -26.13 -2.76 6.13
N ALA A 90 -25.05 -2.38 6.82
CA ALA A 90 -24.80 -2.80 8.20
C ALA A 90 -25.62 -2.01 9.22
N ASN A 91 -26.35 -0.97 8.81
CA ASN A 91 -26.97 0.01 9.69
C ASN A 91 -25.98 0.48 10.79
N LEU A 92 -24.75 0.80 10.38
CA LEU A 92 -23.59 0.81 11.27
C LEU A 92 -23.80 1.71 12.49
N VAL A 93 -24.28 2.94 12.26
CA VAL A 93 -24.50 3.93 13.33
C VAL A 93 -25.40 3.36 14.44
N ALA A 94 -26.56 2.82 14.06
CA ALA A 94 -27.52 2.29 15.02
C ALA A 94 -26.98 1.06 15.76
N GLU A 95 -26.31 0.14 15.05
CA GLU A 95 -25.77 -1.07 15.67
C GLU A 95 -24.56 -0.77 16.57
N VAL A 96 -23.70 0.17 16.20
CA VAL A 96 -22.59 0.64 17.03
C VAL A 96 -23.09 1.29 18.32
N GLN A 97 -24.10 2.15 18.23
CA GLN A 97 -24.74 2.76 19.40
C GLN A 97 -25.45 1.73 20.28
N LYS A 98 -26.24 0.84 19.68
CA LYS A 98 -27.02 -0.18 20.41
C LYS A 98 -26.14 -1.21 21.11
N GLN A 99 -25.12 -1.72 20.43
CA GLN A 99 -24.22 -2.75 20.98
C GLN A 99 -23.04 -2.14 21.77
N GLN A 100 -22.97 -0.80 21.87
CA GLN A 100 -21.87 -0.08 22.51
C GLN A 100 -20.52 -0.56 21.97
N VAL A 101 -20.37 -0.56 20.64
CA VAL A 101 -19.17 -1.02 19.96
C VAL A 101 -18.11 0.06 20.00
N LYS A 102 -16.93 -0.28 20.49
CA LYS A 102 -15.73 0.56 20.41
C LYS A 102 -14.67 -0.16 19.58
N SER A 103 -14.05 0.54 18.64
CA SER A 103 -12.97 0.03 17.81
C SER A 103 -11.75 0.94 17.97
N GLU A 104 -10.64 0.36 18.39
CA GLU A 104 -9.36 1.05 18.58
C GLU A 104 -8.33 0.51 17.57
N VAL A 105 -7.57 1.42 16.97
CA VAL A 105 -6.62 1.11 15.91
C VAL A 105 -5.24 1.56 16.33
N SER A 106 -4.24 0.71 16.08
CA SER A 106 -2.83 1.04 16.24
C SER A 106 -2.09 0.71 14.96
N ILE A 107 -1.61 1.73 14.26
CA ILE A 107 -0.73 1.58 13.09
C ILE A 107 0.61 1.03 13.58
N GLN A 108 0.97 -0.17 13.13
CA GLN A 108 2.23 -0.82 13.47
C GLN A 108 3.36 -0.33 12.56
N ASP A 109 3.06 -0.26 11.26
CA ASP A 109 3.97 0.28 10.26
C ASP A 109 3.19 0.66 8.99
N ALA A 110 3.77 1.54 8.16
CA ALA A 110 3.22 1.86 6.86
C ALA A 110 4.33 2.28 5.89
N GLY A 111 4.23 1.82 4.65
CA GLY A 111 5.17 2.13 3.59
C GLY A 111 4.47 2.56 2.32
N VAL A 112 5.16 3.38 1.53
CA VAL A 112 4.71 3.75 0.19
C VAL A 112 5.29 2.74 -0.81
N VAL A 113 4.41 1.98 -1.45
CA VAL A 113 4.73 0.98 -2.48
C VAL A 113 5.17 1.69 -3.76
N THR A 114 4.34 2.62 -4.24
CA THR A 114 4.65 3.50 -5.38
C THR A 114 4.12 4.90 -5.13
N SER A 115 4.77 5.91 -5.68
CA SER A 115 4.29 7.30 -5.62
C SER A 115 4.69 8.10 -6.82
N SER A 116 3.85 9.08 -7.14
CA SER A 116 4.08 10.19 -8.05
C SER A 116 3.63 11.48 -7.36
N ARG A 117 3.66 12.61 -8.06
CA ARG A 117 3.18 13.88 -7.51
C ARG A 117 1.71 13.84 -7.05
N GLU A 118 0.87 13.10 -7.77
CA GLU A 118 -0.60 13.14 -7.59
C GLU A 118 -1.21 11.81 -7.19
N LYS A 119 -0.44 10.71 -7.21
CA LYS A 119 -0.93 9.36 -6.88
C LYS A 119 0.04 8.64 -5.97
N ALA A 120 -0.48 7.86 -5.04
CA ALA A 120 0.31 6.99 -4.18
C ALA A 120 -0.40 5.66 -3.94
N LEU A 121 0.40 4.60 -3.83
CA LEU A 121 -0.05 3.29 -3.36
C LEU A 121 0.65 3.00 -2.05
N LEU A 122 -0.12 2.81 -0.99
CA LEU A 122 0.39 2.54 0.35
C LEU A 122 0.12 1.11 0.76
N LEU A 123 1.00 0.58 1.60
CA LEU A 123 0.79 -0.64 2.36
C LEU A 123 0.84 -0.29 3.84
N ILE A 124 -0.22 -0.61 4.58
CA ILE A 124 -0.40 -0.24 5.97
C ILE A 124 -0.61 -1.52 6.79
N PHE A 125 0.14 -1.67 7.87
CA PHE A 125 -0.01 -2.72 8.86
C PHE A 125 -0.61 -2.10 10.12
N MET A 126 -1.74 -2.65 10.57
CA MET A 126 -2.39 -2.17 11.79
C MET A 126 -2.92 -3.32 12.63
N ASN A 127 -3.02 -3.06 13.92
CA ASN A 127 -3.77 -3.88 14.86
C ASN A 127 -5.06 -3.16 15.20
N GLN A 128 -6.17 -3.89 15.16
CA GLN A 128 -7.48 -3.38 15.54
C GLN A 128 -8.03 -4.16 16.73
N SER A 129 -8.49 -3.47 17.77
CA SER A 129 -9.17 -4.05 18.93
C SER A 129 -10.63 -3.59 18.93
N VAL A 130 -11.58 -4.53 18.97
CA VAL A 130 -13.02 -4.22 19.01
C VAL A 130 -13.62 -4.72 20.30
N THR A 131 -14.33 -3.85 21.02
CA THR A 131 -15.03 -4.15 22.27
C THR A 131 -16.54 -3.96 22.09
N LYS A 132 -17.37 -4.80 22.71
CA LYS A 132 -18.84 -4.67 22.67
C LYS A 132 -19.44 -4.72 24.07
N GLY A 133 -20.35 -3.80 24.39
CA GLY A 133 -21.08 -3.80 25.66
C GLY A 133 -20.20 -3.67 26.91
N GLY A 134 -19.03 -3.04 26.79
CA GLY A 134 -18.09 -2.84 27.90
C GLY A 134 -17.44 -4.12 28.44
N LYS A 135 -17.57 -5.25 27.73
CA LYS A 135 -16.91 -6.52 28.06
C LYS A 135 -15.74 -6.72 27.11
N ASP A 136 -14.58 -7.07 27.66
CA ASP A 136 -13.33 -7.37 26.94
C ASP A 136 -13.48 -8.61 26.04
N LEU A 137 -14.19 -8.43 24.93
CA LEU A 137 -14.08 -9.27 23.74
C LEU A 137 -12.95 -8.71 22.88
N VAL A 138 -11.76 -8.53 23.46
CA VAL A 138 -10.60 -7.95 22.77
C VAL A 138 -10.12 -8.94 21.71
N SER A 139 -10.70 -8.83 20.51
CA SER A 139 -10.20 -9.49 19.32
C SER A 139 -9.24 -8.52 18.64
N VAL A 140 -7.93 -8.76 18.82
CA VAL A 140 -6.89 -8.04 18.07
C VAL A 140 -6.74 -8.70 16.71
N ASN A 141 -7.14 -7.99 15.66
CA ASN A 141 -6.98 -8.47 14.28
C ASN A 141 -5.85 -7.70 13.63
N ALA A 142 -4.82 -8.43 13.19
CA ALA A 142 -3.76 -7.88 12.35
C ALA A 142 -4.32 -7.70 10.94
N SER A 143 -4.41 -6.45 10.50
CA SER A 143 -4.93 -6.07 9.20
C SER A 143 -3.81 -5.51 8.34
N ARG A 144 -3.69 -6.05 7.12
CA ARG A 144 -2.81 -5.57 6.07
C ARG A 144 -3.68 -4.86 5.04
N LEU A 145 -3.51 -3.56 4.88
CA LEU A 145 -4.30 -2.76 3.96
C LEU A 145 -3.44 -2.22 2.84
N GLN A 146 -3.98 -2.21 1.63
CA GLN A 146 -3.44 -1.47 0.51
C GLN A 146 -4.35 -0.30 0.18
N TYR A 147 -3.84 0.93 0.21
CA TYR A 147 -4.59 2.14 -0.14
C TYR A 147 -4.09 2.69 -1.46
N SER A 148 -4.98 2.80 -2.43
CA SER A 148 -4.77 3.68 -3.58
C SER A 148 -5.21 5.09 -3.19
N MET A 149 -4.34 6.07 -3.38
CA MET A 149 -4.61 7.45 -3.02
C MET A 149 -4.37 8.37 -4.21
N GLU A 150 -5.20 9.39 -4.32
CA GLU A 150 -5.05 10.47 -5.28
C GLU A 150 -5.10 11.83 -4.58
N ARG A 151 -4.27 12.75 -5.05
CA ARG A 151 -4.23 14.12 -4.57
C ARG A 151 -5.34 14.93 -5.25
N SER A 152 -6.12 15.62 -4.43
CA SER A 152 -7.17 16.55 -4.86
C SER A 152 -6.92 17.89 -4.18
N GLY A 153 -6.31 18.82 -4.93
CA GLY A 153 -5.81 20.09 -4.39
C GLY A 153 -4.69 19.85 -3.36
N ASP A 154 -4.95 20.25 -2.12
CA ASP A 154 -3.99 20.12 -1.01
C ASP A 154 -4.25 18.89 -0.12
N LYS A 155 -5.14 17.99 -0.55
CA LYS A 155 -5.52 16.80 0.24
C LYS A 155 -5.25 15.51 -0.52
N TRP A 156 -4.88 14.48 0.22
CA TRP A 156 -4.85 13.11 -0.28
C TRP A 156 -6.14 12.40 0.09
N LEU A 157 -6.77 11.79 -0.90
CA LEU A 157 -8.01 11.04 -0.75
C LEU A 157 -7.76 9.58 -1.12
N VAL A 158 -8.36 8.66 -0.36
CA VAL A 158 -8.30 7.24 -0.66
C VAL A 158 -9.34 6.92 -1.73
N THR A 159 -8.90 6.40 -2.86
CA THR A 159 -9.75 6.04 -4.01
C THR A 159 -10.08 4.56 -4.06
N ASN A 160 -9.24 3.72 -3.46
CA ASN A 160 -9.47 2.28 -3.35
C ASN A 160 -8.82 1.72 -2.07
N ILE A 161 -9.47 0.72 -1.49
CA ILE A 161 -9.03 0.02 -0.28
C ILE A 161 -9.08 -1.49 -0.54
N ASP A 162 -7.93 -2.14 -0.42
CA ASP A 162 -7.85 -3.60 -0.44
C ASP A 162 -7.39 -4.13 0.91
N ILE A 163 -8.07 -5.16 1.41
CA ILE A 163 -7.66 -5.90 2.60
C ILE A 163 -6.90 -7.14 2.14
N LEU A 164 -5.62 -7.24 2.51
CA LEU A 164 -4.76 -8.35 2.11
C LEU A 164 -4.93 -9.55 3.06
N THR A 165 -5.86 -10.42 2.70
CA THR A 165 -6.02 -11.78 3.24
C THR A 165 -5.32 -12.82 2.35
N ASP A 166 -5.07 -14.02 2.85
CA ASP A 166 -4.41 -15.07 2.06
C ASP A 166 -5.18 -15.40 0.77
N ASP A 167 -6.51 -15.34 0.81
CA ASP A 167 -7.36 -15.56 -0.37
C ASP A 167 -7.25 -14.40 -1.37
N SER A 168 -7.23 -13.15 -0.89
CA SER A 168 -7.03 -11.99 -1.78
C SER A 168 -5.66 -11.99 -2.46
N VAL A 169 -4.62 -12.44 -1.77
CA VAL A 169 -3.26 -12.55 -2.34
C VAL A 169 -3.21 -13.66 -3.38
N LYS A 170 -3.81 -14.82 -3.11
CA LYS A 170 -3.91 -15.91 -4.09
C LYS A 170 -4.66 -15.48 -5.34
N ALA A 171 -5.76 -14.75 -5.19
CA ALA A 171 -6.52 -14.23 -6.33
C ALA A 171 -5.64 -13.31 -7.20
N ARG A 172 -4.89 -12.39 -6.59
CA ARG A 172 -3.96 -11.51 -7.31
C ARG A 172 -2.82 -12.25 -8.00
N LEU A 173 -2.27 -13.28 -7.35
CA LEU A 173 -1.23 -14.10 -7.95
C LEU A 173 -1.76 -14.92 -9.14
N ALA A 174 -3.02 -15.36 -9.09
CA ALA A 174 -3.67 -16.00 -10.22
C ALA A 174 -3.88 -15.01 -11.39
N GLU A 175 -4.29 -13.77 -11.11
CA GLU A 175 -4.43 -12.72 -12.14
C GLU A 175 -3.08 -12.29 -12.73
N GLU A 176 -2.01 -12.21 -11.92
CA GLU A 176 -0.67 -11.86 -12.39
C GLU A 176 -0.03 -13.00 -13.20
N GLY A 177 -0.26 -14.26 -12.81
CA GLY A 177 0.22 -15.44 -13.53
C GLY A 177 -0.38 -15.61 -14.93
N ASP A 178 -1.53 -15.00 -15.21
CA ASP A 178 -2.19 -15.00 -16.52
C ASP A 178 -1.64 -13.89 -17.45
N LYS A 179 -0.85 -12.93 -16.94
CA LYS A 179 -0.28 -11.85 -17.76
C LYS A 179 0.96 -12.33 -18.53
N PRO A 180 1.09 -12.01 -19.84
CA PRO A 180 2.26 -12.36 -20.63
C PRO A 180 3.54 -11.71 -20.06
N GLY A 181 4.44 -12.51 -19.49
CA GLY A 181 5.71 -12.05 -18.93
C GLY A 181 5.89 -12.22 -17.41
N ALA A 182 4.95 -12.87 -16.70
CA ALA A 182 5.10 -13.17 -15.27
C ALA A 182 6.37 -14.01 -15.00
N SER A 183 7.31 -13.45 -14.23
CA SER A 183 8.52 -14.17 -13.82
C SER A 183 8.17 -15.33 -12.89
N SER A 184 8.44 -16.55 -13.33
CA SER A 184 8.30 -17.77 -12.52
C SER A 184 9.45 -17.87 -11.53
N VAL A 185 9.38 -17.14 -10.41
CA VAL A 185 10.23 -17.44 -9.26
C VAL A 185 9.80 -18.81 -8.72
N PRO A 186 10.66 -19.85 -8.73
CA PRO A 186 10.28 -21.16 -8.23
C PRO A 186 10.01 -21.08 -6.73
N VAL A 187 8.80 -21.42 -6.31
CA VAL A 187 8.48 -21.64 -4.89
C VAL A 187 9.30 -22.85 -4.43
N PRO A 188 10.14 -22.76 -3.38
CA PRO A 188 10.80 -23.93 -2.82
C PRO A 188 9.72 -24.89 -2.31
N VAL A 189 9.61 -26.07 -2.93
CA VAL A 189 8.68 -27.12 -2.48
C VAL A 189 9.14 -27.54 -1.07
N PRO A 190 8.28 -27.48 -0.03
CA PRO A 190 8.61 -28.05 1.27
C PRO A 190 8.91 -29.54 1.09
N SER A 191 10.07 -29.99 1.54
CA SER A 191 10.46 -31.41 1.46
C SER A 191 9.38 -32.25 2.15
N GLN A 192 8.69 -33.06 1.37
CA GLN A 192 7.60 -33.94 1.80
C GLN A 192 8.12 -34.86 2.93
N PRO A 193 7.39 -35.06 4.05
CA PRO A 193 7.79 -36.03 5.07
C PRO A 193 7.90 -37.41 4.42
N ALA A 194 9.00 -38.12 4.69
CA ALA A 194 9.23 -39.45 4.12
C ALA A 194 8.04 -40.39 4.40
N PRO A 195 7.58 -41.18 3.42
CA PRO A 195 6.49 -42.13 3.62
C PRO A 195 6.87 -43.15 4.71
N PRO A 196 5.91 -43.64 5.51
CA PRO A 196 6.17 -44.66 6.51
C PRO A 196 6.75 -45.91 5.81
N GLN A 197 7.90 -46.36 6.29
CA GLN A 197 8.56 -47.57 5.81
C GLN A 197 7.64 -48.77 6.06
N SER A 198 7.35 -49.56 5.01
CA SER A 198 6.65 -50.84 5.14
C SER A 198 7.40 -51.76 6.13
N PRO A 199 6.69 -52.60 6.92
CA PRO A 199 7.34 -53.48 7.88
C PRO A 199 8.28 -54.46 7.16
N ALA A 200 9.49 -54.62 7.68
CA ALA A 200 10.48 -55.57 7.18
C ALA A 200 9.90 -57.01 7.20
N PRO A 201 10.20 -57.85 6.19
CA PRO A 201 9.83 -59.26 6.22
C PRO A 201 10.49 -59.96 7.41
N ALA A 202 9.74 -60.82 8.11
CA ALA A 202 10.22 -61.61 9.23
C ALA A 202 11.45 -62.46 8.82
N GLU A 203 12.55 -62.32 9.55
CA GLU A 203 13.72 -63.18 9.43
C GLU A 203 13.35 -64.61 9.84
N THR A 204 13.62 -65.58 8.95
CA THR A 204 13.56 -67.01 9.25
C THR A 204 14.67 -67.37 10.24
N PRO A 205 14.40 -68.19 11.28
CA PRO A 205 15.36 -68.47 12.34
C PRO A 205 16.48 -69.40 11.87
N VAL A 206 17.74 -69.01 12.10
CA VAL A 206 18.91 -69.87 11.94
C VAL A 206 19.22 -70.54 13.29
N PRO A 207 19.39 -71.88 13.34
CA PRO A 207 19.59 -72.62 14.59
C PRO A 207 21.01 -72.47 15.17
N THR A 208 21.07 -72.29 16.49
CA THR A 208 22.26 -72.24 17.34
C THR A 208 22.88 -73.63 17.55
N PRO A 209 24.20 -73.73 17.74
CA PRO A 209 24.82 -74.63 18.70
C PRO A 209 25.08 -73.94 20.06
#